data_AF-L9XG83-F1
#
_entry.id   AF-L9XG83-F1
#
_cell.length_a   1.000
_cell.length_b   1.000
_cell.length_c   1.000
_cell.angle_alpha   90.00
_cell.angle_beta   90.00
_cell.angle_gamma   90.00
#
_symmetry.space_group_name_H-M   'P 1'
#
loop_
_entity.id
_entity.type
_entity.pdbx_description
1 polymer ?
#
loop_
_entity_poly.entity_id
_entity_poly.type
_entity_poly.pdbx_seq_one_letter_code
_entity_poly.pdbx_strand_id
1 'polypeptide(L)' 'MDVFVLEMTFLLLAPPLGLGAFLAVLGEPADFLPGFGVGLIVGISAASLRNEIRGARDASDD' A
#
# COMPACT_ATOMS: atom_id res chain seq x y z
N MET A 1 5.69 17.35 -8.52
CA MET A 1 5.55 16.05 -7.84
C MET A 1 5.00 15.11 -8.88
N ASP A 2 5.77 14.09 -9.27
CA ASP A 2 5.40 13.21 -10.37
C ASP A 2 4.23 12.30 -9.97
N VAL A 3 3.33 12.01 -10.92
CA VAL A 3 2.19 11.09 -10.73
C VAL A 3 2.64 9.76 -10.13
N PHE A 4 3.83 9.29 -10.51
CA PHE A 4 4.44 8.08 -9.96
C PHE A 4 4.66 8.13 -8.44
N VAL A 5 5.18 9.25 -7.92
CA VAL A 5 5.42 9.41 -6.48
C VAL A 5 4.09 9.44 -5.73
N LEU A 6 3.08 10.08 -6.32
CA LEU A 6 1.73 10.11 -5.74
C LEU A 6 1.11 8.71 -5.69
N GLU A 7 1.19 7.94 -6.77
CA GLU A 7 0.69 6.56 -6.83
C GLU A 7 1.43 5.63 -5.86
N MET A 8 2.74 5.78 -5.72
CA MET A 8 3.52 4.99 -4.75
C MET A 8 3.17 5.34 -3.32
N THR A 9 3.04 6.64 -3.03
CA THR A 9 2.61 7.11 -1.71
C THR A 9 1.21 6.59 -1.38
N PHE A 10 0.31 6.59 -2.38
CA PHE A 10 -1.04 6.06 -2.22
C PHE A 10 -1.04 4.55 -2.00
N LEU A 11 -0.30 3.77 -2.80
CA LEU A 11 -0.20 2.31 -2.62
C LEU A 11 0.39 1.93 -1.27
N LEU A 12 1.31 2.74 -0.75
CA LEU A 12 1.91 2.51 0.56
C LEU A 12 0.96 2.85 1.71
N LEU A 13 0.21 3.95 1.60
CA LEU A 13 -0.57 4.52 2.72
C LEU A 13 -2.07 4.21 2.69
N ALA A 14 -2.68 4.05 1.51
CA ALA A 14 -4.11 3.80 1.42
C ALA A 14 -4.51 2.46 2.06
N PRO A 15 -3.79 1.34 1.84
CA PRO A 15 -4.09 0.09 2.53
C PRO A 15 -3.99 0.18 4.06
N PRO A 16 -2.89 0.65 4.70
CA PRO A 16 -2.81 0.75 6.16
C PRO A 16 -3.83 1.71 6.77
N LEU A 17 -4.05 2.87 6.15
CA LEU A 17 -5.04 3.83 6.66
C LEU A 17 -6.46 3.29 6.51
N GLY A 18 -6.77 2.66 5.37
CA GLY A 18 -8.08 2.09 5.11
C GLY A 18 -8.41 0.93 6.05
N LEU A 19 -7.50 -0.04 6.19
CA LEU A 19 -7.71 -1.20 7.07
C LEU A 19 -7.72 -0.80 8.55
N GLY A 20 -6.82 0.09 8.98
CA GLY A 20 -6.81 0.61 10.34
C GLY A 20 -8.11 1.36 10.68
N ALA A 21 -8.54 2.28 9.82
CA ALA A 21 -9.79 3.01 10.02
C ALA A 21 -11.01 2.08 9.99
N PHE A 22 -11.05 1.12 9.07
CA PHE A 22 -12.13 0.15 8.97
C PHE A 22 -12.28 -0.68 10.25
N LEU A 23 -11.18 -1.20 10.79
CA LEU A 23 -11.23 -1.95 12.05
C LEU A 23 -11.60 -1.07 13.24
N ALA A 24 -11.07 0.16 13.32
CA ALA A 24 -11.43 1.11 14.38
C ALA A 24 -12.92 1.53 14.34
N VAL A 25 -13.55 1.51 13.16
CA VAL A 25 -15.00 1.75 13.01
C VAL A 25 -15.82 0.54 13.46
N LEU A 26 -15.33 -0.68 13.21
CA LEU A 26 -16.05 -1.91 13.57
C LEU A 26 -15.80 -2.39 15.00
N GLY A 27 -14.71 -1.95 15.62
CA GLY A 27 -14.25 -2.40 16.93
C GLY A 27 -13.85 -1.25 17.83
N GLU A 28 -12.77 -1.43 18.59
CA GLU A 28 -12.23 -0.41 19.47
C GLU A 28 -11.13 0.40 18.75
N PRO A 29 -10.83 1.63 19.20
CA PRO A 29 -9.70 2.40 18.68
C PRO A 29 -8.36 1.64 18.75
N ALA A 30 -8.24 0.69 19.68
CA ALA A 30 -7.08 -0.19 19.81
C ALA A 30 -6.88 -1.11 18.58
N ASP A 31 -7.94 -1.44 17.86
CA ASP A 31 -7.91 -2.29 16.66
C ASP A 31 -7.34 -1.56 15.43
N PHE A 32 -7.15 -0.24 15.52
CA PHE A 32 -6.48 0.53 14.48
C PHE A 32 -5.05 0.05 14.24
N LEU A 33 -4.29 -0.16 15.30
CA LEU A 33 -2.86 -0.50 15.21
C LEU A 33 -2.61 -1.85 14.50
N PRO A 34 -3.30 -2.96 14.84
CA PRO A 34 -3.17 -4.20 14.08
C PRO A 34 -3.67 -4.06 12.64
N GLY A 35 -4.77 -3.32 12.39
CA GLY A 35 -5.25 -3.05 11.03
C GLY A 35 -4.25 -2.27 10.17
N PHE A 36 -3.66 -1.23 10.76
CA PHE A 36 -2.59 -0.45 10.16
C PHE A 36 -1.38 -1.32 9.84
N GLY A 37 -0.98 -2.21 10.76
CA GLY A 37 0.12 -3.15 10.54
C GLY A 37 -0.12 -4.08 9.36
N VAL A 38 -1.30 -4.71 9.27
CA VAL A 38 -1.66 -5.59 8.14
C VAL A 38 -1.70 -4.80 6.83
N GLY A 39 -2.34 -3.64 6.84
CA GLY A 39 -2.42 -2.81 5.64
C GLY A 39 -1.05 -2.31 5.18
N LEU A 40 -0.10 -2.03 6.09
CA LEU A 40 1.27 -1.65 5.72
C LEU A 40 1.97 -2.77 4.95
N ILE A 41 1.86 -4.01 5.44
CA ILE A 41 2.44 -5.18 4.77
C ILE A 41 1.87 -5.32 3.36
N VAL A 42 0.55 -5.18 3.21
CA VAL A 42 -0.13 -5.23 1.90
C VAL A 42 0.36 -4.10 0.99
N GLY A 43 0.44 -2.86 1.50
CA GLY A 43 0.88 -1.70 0.73
C GLY A 43 2.31 -1.81 0.23
N ILE A 44 3.24 -2.25 1.10
CA ILE A 44 4.64 -2.51 0.73
C ILE A 44 4.73 -3.61 -0.34
N SER A 45 3.99 -4.71 -0.15
CA SER A 45 4.02 -5.84 -1.09
C SER A 45 3.49 -5.43 -2.46
N ALA A 46 2.39 -4.66 -2.50
CA ALA A 46 1.82 -4.14 -3.75
C ALA A 46 2.77 -3.15 -4.44
N ALA A 47 3.42 -2.27 -3.68
CA ALA A 47 4.42 -1.34 -4.21
C ALA A 47 5.62 -2.10 -4.80
N SER A 48 6.12 -3.11 -4.11
CA SER A 48 7.22 -3.96 -4.57
C SER A 48 6.87 -4.69 -5.86
N LEU A 49 5.71 -5.36 -5.90
CA LEU A 49 5.23 -6.08 -7.10
C LEU A 49 5.06 -5.14 -8.29
N ARG A 50 4.55 -3.92 -8.07
CA ARG A 50 4.39 -2.93 -9.14
C ARG A 50 5.74 -2.50 -9.72
N ASN A 51 6.75 -2.31 -8.88
CA ASN A 51 8.10 -1.98 -9.35
C ASN A 51 8.73 -3.14 -10.13
N GLU A 52 8.50 -4.38 -9.70
CA GLU A 52 8.97 -5.58 -10.41
C GLU A 52 8.33 -5.73 -11.79
N ILE A 53 7.00 -5.59 -11.89
CA ILE A 53 6.28 -5.64 -13.17
C ILE A 53 6.79 -4.56 -14.13
N ARG A 54 7.06 -3.35 -13.60
CA ARG A 54 7.58 -2.25 -14.42
C ARG A 54 8.98 -2.57 -14.93
N GLY A 55 9.87 -3.04 -14.05
CA GLY A 55 11.22 -3.44 -14.44
C GLY A 55 11.24 -4.58 -15.47
N ALA A 56 10.34 -5.56 -15.32
CA ALA A 56 10.20 -6.65 -16.29
C ALA A 56 9.69 -6.16 -17.65
N ARG A 57 8.80 -5.17 -17.67
CA ARG A 57 8.25 -4.60 -18.91
C ARG A 57 9.28 -3.77 -19.67
N ASP A 58 10.04 -2.95 -18.95
CA ASP A 58 11.12 -2.15 -19.54
C ASP A 58 12.21 -3.04 -20.16
N ALA A 59 12.46 -4.24 -19.59
CA ALA A 59 13.41 -5.21 -20.12
C ALA A 59 12.93 -6.00 -21.36
N SER A 60 11.62 -6.00 -21.65
CA SER A 60 11.04 -6.69 -22.80
C SER A 60 10.86 -5.82 -24.05
N ASP A 61 11.01 -4.50 -23.92
CA ASP A 61 10.94 -3.53 -25.02
C ASP A 61 12.33 -3.22 -25.65
N ASP A 62 13.43 -3.75 -25.10
CA ASP A 62 14.81 -3.74 -25.64
C ASP A 62 15.14 -5.02 -26.44
#